data_AF-A0A3Q1FI32-F1
#
_entry.id   AF-A0A3Q1FI32-F1
#
_cell.length_a   1.000
_cell.length_b   1.000
_cell.length_c   1.000
_cell.angle_alpha   90.00
_cell.angle_beta   90.00
_cell.angle_gamma   90.00
#
_symmetry.space_group_name_H-M   'P 1'
#
loop_
_entity.id
_entity.type
_entity.pdbx_description
1 polymer ?
#
loop_
_entity_poly.entity_id
_entity_poly.type
_entity_poly.pdbx_seq_one_letter_code
_entity_poly.pdbx_strand_id
1 'polypeptide(L)'
;MASVETAAEHERILREIESTDTNCIGPTLRSVYDGQEHGLFMEKLDARIRNHDREIEKMCNHHFQGFVDSITELLKVRGEAQKLKSQVTETNRRLQDDGKDVSKELKQCRVQQRNIATTIDKLTHCLPVLEMYSRLQEQMKARR
;
A
#
# COMPACT_ATOMS: atom_id res chain seq x y z
N MET A 1 -17.59 -55.31 -31.22
CA MET A 1 -16.44 -55.84 -30.46
C MET A 1 -15.14 -55.28 -31.05
N ALA A 2 -14.87 -55.42 -32.35
CA ALA A 2 -13.69 -54.83 -33.02
C ALA A 2 -13.45 -53.32 -32.76
N SER A 3 -14.50 -52.48 -32.80
CA SER A 3 -14.37 -51.02 -32.57
C SER A 3 -13.92 -50.65 -31.14
N VAL A 4 -14.19 -51.50 -30.13
CA VAL A 4 -13.76 -51.26 -28.74
C VAL A 4 -12.30 -51.62 -28.55
N GLU A 5 -11.83 -52.66 -29.24
CA GLU A 5 -10.42 -53.09 -29.24
C GLU A 5 -9.52 -52.06 -29.93
N THR A 6 -9.92 -51.52 -31.09
CA THR A 6 -9.15 -50.44 -31.72
C THR A 6 -9.11 -49.18 -30.85
N ALA A 7 -10.22 -48.85 -30.19
CA ALA A 7 -10.27 -47.69 -29.32
C ALA A 7 -9.31 -47.82 -28.12
N ALA A 8 -9.18 -49.02 -27.56
CA ALA A 8 -8.25 -49.31 -26.46
C ALA A 8 -6.78 -49.29 -26.92
N GLU A 9 -6.49 -49.81 -28.12
CA GLU A 9 -5.14 -49.78 -28.68
C GLU A 9 -4.69 -48.33 -28.98
N HIS A 10 -5.55 -47.49 -29.55
CA HIS A 10 -5.22 -46.07 -29.74
C HIS A 10 -4.91 -45.35 -28.41
N GLU A 11 -5.64 -45.67 -27.33
CA GLU A 11 -5.36 -45.11 -26.01
C GLU A 11 -4.02 -45.60 -25.44
N ARG A 12 -3.68 -46.87 -25.67
CA ARG A 12 -2.38 -47.43 -25.29
C ARG A 12 -1.24 -46.74 -26.03
N ILE A 13 -1.38 -46.55 -27.34
CA ILE A 13 -0.39 -45.86 -28.18
C ILE A 13 -0.20 -44.41 -27.72
N LEU A 14 -1.29 -43.69 -27.41
CA LEU A 14 -1.20 -42.33 -26.88
C LEU A 14 -0.41 -42.26 -25.57
N ARG A 15 -0.62 -43.21 -24.65
CA ARG A 15 0.15 -43.29 -23.40
C ARG A 15 1.61 -43.64 -23.64
N GLU A 16 1.89 -44.49 -24.62
CA GLU A 16 3.26 -44.82 -25.01
C GLU A 16 3.97 -43.58 -25.56
N ILE A 17 3.31 -42.78 -26.41
CA ILE A 17 3.84 -41.51 -26.90
C ILE A 17 4.10 -40.52 -25.76
N GLU A 18 3.20 -40.44 -24.77
CA GLU A 18 3.35 -39.56 -23.60
C GLU A 18 4.49 -39.98 -22.65
N SER A 19 4.87 -41.25 -22.64
CA SER A 19 5.86 -41.80 -21.69
C SER A 19 7.22 -42.14 -22.30
N THR A 20 7.31 -42.16 -23.64
CA THR A 20 8.53 -42.52 -24.38
C THR A 20 9.34 -41.27 -24.70
N ASP A 21 10.68 -41.37 -24.61
CA ASP A 21 11.58 -40.31 -25.04
C ASP A 21 11.29 -39.93 -26.51
N THR A 22 11.28 -38.63 -26.81
CA THR A 22 10.96 -38.10 -28.13
C THR A 22 11.82 -38.69 -29.25
N ASN A 23 13.06 -39.08 -28.95
CA ASN A 23 13.98 -39.70 -29.91
C ASN A 23 13.62 -41.16 -30.25
N CYS A 24 12.71 -41.78 -29.49
CA CYS A 24 12.39 -43.21 -29.55
C CYS A 24 10.95 -43.51 -30.01
N ILE A 25 10.17 -42.51 -30.42
CA ILE A 25 8.75 -42.68 -30.83
C ILE A 25 8.61 -43.27 -32.26
N GLY A 26 9.70 -43.31 -33.03
CA GLY A 26 9.69 -43.76 -34.44
C GLY A 26 9.03 -45.13 -34.69
N PRO A 27 9.32 -46.19 -33.91
CA PRO A 27 8.64 -47.49 -34.04
C PRO A 27 7.13 -47.43 -33.74
N THR A 28 6.74 -46.69 -32.70
CA THR A 28 5.34 -46.51 -32.28
C THR A 28 4.54 -45.80 -33.37
N LEU A 29 5.10 -44.76 -33.99
CA LEU A 29 4.47 -44.07 -35.12
C LEU A 29 4.36 -44.98 -36.35
N ARG A 30 5.40 -45.76 -36.66
CA ARG A 30 5.35 -46.71 -37.78
C ARG A 30 4.21 -47.72 -37.61
N SER A 31 3.99 -48.23 -36.41
CA SER A 31 2.85 -49.12 -36.08
C SER A 31 1.48 -48.50 -36.38
N VAL A 32 1.32 -47.19 -36.12
CA VAL A 32 0.08 -46.46 -36.43
C VAL A 32 -0.14 -46.34 -37.94
N TYR A 33 0.91 -46.00 -38.69
CA TYR A 33 0.84 -45.81 -40.15
C TYR A 33 0.71 -47.13 -40.92
N ASP A 34 1.29 -48.21 -40.40
CA ASP A 34 1.12 -49.56 -40.96
C ASP A 34 -0.31 -50.11 -40.72
N GLY A 35 -1.07 -49.49 -39.80
CA GLY A 35 -2.48 -49.78 -39.54
C GLY A 35 -3.45 -49.11 -40.52
N GLN A 36 -4.62 -49.73 -40.74
CA GLN A 36 -5.64 -49.21 -41.67
C GLN A 36 -6.48 -48.03 -41.10
N GLU A 37 -6.39 -47.73 -39.80
CA GLU A 37 -7.25 -46.74 -39.11
C GLU A 37 -6.49 -45.50 -38.58
N HIS A 38 -5.38 -45.12 -39.22
CA HIS A 38 -4.56 -43.96 -38.81
C HIS A 38 -5.35 -42.64 -38.72
N GLY A 39 -6.37 -42.42 -39.57
CA GLY A 39 -7.22 -41.23 -39.51
C GLY A 39 -7.98 -41.10 -38.18
N LEU A 40 -8.50 -42.21 -37.65
CA LEU A 40 -9.18 -42.26 -36.35
C LEU A 40 -8.20 -42.05 -35.19
N PHE A 41 -6.97 -42.55 -35.34
CA PHE A 41 -5.91 -42.27 -34.38
C PHE A 41 -5.56 -40.77 -34.33
N MET A 42 -5.42 -40.11 -35.49
CA MET A 42 -5.12 -38.67 -35.56
C MET A 42 -6.22 -37.83 -34.90
N GLU A 43 -7.50 -38.17 -35.10
CA GLU A 43 -8.60 -37.50 -34.41
C GLU A 43 -8.51 -37.64 -32.88
N LYS A 44 -8.15 -38.83 -32.38
CA LYS A 44 -7.92 -39.07 -30.96
C LYS A 44 -6.70 -38.32 -30.43
N LEU A 45 -5.61 -38.26 -31.20
CA LEU A 45 -4.40 -37.50 -30.85
C LEU A 45 -4.73 -36.01 -30.73
N ASP A 46 -5.46 -35.46 -31.69
CA ASP A 46 -5.93 -34.07 -31.64
C ASP A 46 -6.82 -33.80 -30.43
N ALA A 47 -7.70 -34.74 -30.07
CA ALA A 47 -8.52 -34.64 -28.87
C ALA A 47 -7.66 -34.67 -27.59
N ARG A 48 -6.61 -35.49 -27.55
CA ARG A 48 -5.66 -35.59 -26.43
C ARG A 48 -4.84 -34.30 -26.27
N ILE A 49 -4.33 -33.74 -27.37
CA ILE A 49 -3.63 -32.45 -27.39
C ILE A 49 -4.53 -31.35 -26.84
N ARG A 50 -5.75 -31.21 -27.36
CA ARG A 50 -6.71 -30.21 -26.87
C ARG A 50 -7.05 -30.39 -25.38
N ASN A 51 -7.06 -31.62 -24.89
CA ASN A 51 -7.29 -31.89 -23.48
C ASN A 51 -6.10 -31.42 -22.63
N HIS A 52 -4.86 -31.71 -23.06
CA HIS A 52 -3.66 -31.22 -22.39
C HIS A 52 -3.56 -29.69 -22.40
N ASP A 53 -3.87 -29.03 -23.52
CA ASP A 53 -3.88 -27.57 -23.59
C ASP A 53 -4.84 -26.95 -22.55
N ARG A 54 -6.03 -27.55 -22.37
CA ARG A 54 -7.00 -27.10 -21.36
C ARG A 54 -6.50 -27.33 -19.93
N GLU A 55 -5.85 -28.46 -19.66
CA GLU A 55 -5.28 -28.73 -18.34
C GLU A 55 -4.09 -27.80 -18.05
N ILE A 56 -3.24 -27.52 -19.04
CA ILE A 56 -2.16 -26.51 -18.93
C ILE A 56 -2.74 -25.14 -18.61
N GLU A 57 -3.74 -24.69 -19.38
CA GLU A 57 -4.40 -23.40 -19.16
C GLU A 57 -5.01 -23.31 -17.76
N LYS A 58 -5.70 -24.36 -17.30
CA LYS A 58 -6.27 -24.44 -15.96
C LYS A 58 -5.20 -24.38 -14.87
N MET A 59 -4.08 -25.09 -15.06
CA MET A 59 -2.95 -25.06 -14.13
C MET A 59 -2.31 -23.67 -14.08
N CYS A 60 -2.07 -23.04 -15.23
CA CYS A 60 -1.57 -21.67 -15.31
C CYS A 60 -2.52 -20.70 -14.59
N ASN A 61 -3.81 -20.74 -14.89
CA ASN A 61 -4.80 -19.88 -14.24
C ASN A 61 -4.80 -20.08 -12.72
N HIS A 62 -4.79 -21.31 -12.22
CA HIS A 62 -4.75 -21.58 -10.79
C HIS A 62 -3.48 -21.05 -10.13
N HIS A 63 -2.30 -21.30 -10.73
CA HIS A 63 -1.02 -20.93 -10.14
C HIS A 63 -0.72 -19.43 -10.23
N PHE A 64 -1.22 -18.73 -11.25
CA PHE A 64 -0.96 -17.30 -11.44
C PHE A 64 -2.04 -16.38 -10.88
N GLN A 65 -3.26 -16.87 -10.58
CA GLN A 65 -4.32 -16.03 -10.02
C GLN A 65 -3.89 -15.39 -8.70
N GLY A 66 -3.33 -16.16 -7.76
CA GLY A 66 -2.86 -15.63 -6.49
C GLY A 66 -1.76 -14.55 -6.64
N PHE A 67 -0.92 -14.67 -7.67
CA PHE A 67 0.07 -13.65 -8.01
C PHE A 67 -0.57 -12.37 -8.54
N VAL A 68 -1.55 -12.49 -9.44
CA VAL A 68 -2.32 -11.36 -9.97
C VAL A 68 -3.08 -10.63 -8.86
N ASP A 69 -3.69 -11.38 -7.95
CA ASP A 69 -4.41 -10.83 -6.79
C ASP A 69 -3.45 -10.07 -5.87
N SER A 70 -2.29 -10.66 -5.56
CA SER A 70 -1.25 -10.03 -4.74
C SER A 70 -0.73 -8.72 -5.34
N ILE A 71 -0.50 -8.67 -6.66
CA ILE A 71 -0.11 -7.43 -7.36
C ILE A 71 -1.23 -6.39 -7.25
N THR A 72 -2.47 -6.81 -7.44
CA THR A 72 -3.63 -5.91 -7.38
C THR A 72 -3.79 -5.31 -5.99
N GLU A 73 -3.63 -6.11 -4.94
CA GLU A 73 -3.63 -5.63 -3.55
C GLU A 73 -2.48 -4.67 -3.28
N LEU A 74 -1.27 -4.99 -3.74
CA LEU A 74 -0.11 -4.11 -3.59
C LEU A 74 -0.32 -2.75 -4.26
N LEU A 75 -0.94 -2.72 -5.45
CA LEU A 75 -1.27 -1.48 -6.15
C LEU A 75 -2.30 -0.64 -5.36
N LYS A 76 -3.28 -1.28 -4.72
CA LYS A 76 -4.24 -0.59 -3.84
C LYS A 76 -3.55 0.00 -2.63
N VAL A 77 -2.74 -0.78 -1.91
CA VAL A 77 -1.97 -0.32 -0.74
C VAL A 77 -1.07 0.87 -1.10
N ARG A 78 -0.40 0.81 -2.27
CA ARG A 78 0.41 1.93 -2.76
C ARG A 78 -0.42 3.21 -2.94
N GLY A 79 -1.61 3.09 -3.53
CA GLY A 79 -2.53 4.23 -3.72
C GLY A 79 -2.98 4.84 -2.40
N GLU A 80 -3.34 3.99 -1.43
CA GLU A 80 -3.74 4.42 -0.08
C GLU A 80 -2.59 5.10 0.67
N ALA A 81 -1.39 4.53 0.61
CA ALA A 81 -0.19 5.11 1.22
C ALA A 81 0.14 6.50 0.63
N GLN A 82 -0.01 6.67 -0.69
CA GLN A 82 0.19 7.97 -1.35
C GLN A 82 -0.85 9.00 -0.91
N LYS A 83 -2.12 8.59 -0.79
CA LYS A 83 -3.19 9.46 -0.27
C LYS A 83 -2.91 9.88 1.18
N LEU A 84 -2.54 8.93 2.04
CA LEU A 84 -2.19 9.20 3.44
C LEU A 84 -1.01 10.17 3.53
N LYS A 85 0.05 9.94 2.76
CA LYS A 85 1.21 10.85 2.69
C LYS A 85 0.79 12.27 2.31
N SER A 86 -0.07 12.41 1.30
CA SER A 86 -0.58 13.73 0.89
C SER A 86 -1.36 14.42 2.00
N GLN A 87 -2.22 13.68 2.70
CA GLN A 87 -3.02 14.21 3.81
C GLN A 87 -2.15 14.64 4.99
N VAL A 88 -1.17 13.81 5.39
CA VAL A 88 -0.23 14.13 6.48
C VAL A 88 0.58 15.38 6.14
N THR A 89 1.06 15.48 4.89
CA THR A 89 1.87 16.62 4.45
C THR A 89 1.04 17.92 4.46
N GLU A 90 -0.20 17.88 3.97
CA GLU A 90 -1.08 19.04 3.97
C GLU A 90 -1.50 19.46 5.39
N THR A 91 -1.85 18.51 6.25
CA THR A 91 -2.18 18.78 7.66
C THR A 91 -0.98 19.40 8.38
N ASN A 92 0.22 18.86 8.19
CA ASN A 92 1.44 19.44 8.77
C ASN A 92 1.68 20.87 8.24
N ARG A 93 1.48 21.12 6.96
CA ARG A 93 1.62 22.46 6.37
C ARG A 93 0.65 23.45 7.03
N ARG A 94 -0.64 23.10 7.12
CA ARG A 94 -1.66 23.94 7.77
C ARG A 94 -1.33 24.21 9.23
N LEU A 95 -0.96 23.18 9.99
CA LEU A 95 -0.58 23.32 11.39
C LEU A 95 0.60 24.27 11.58
N GLN A 96 1.62 24.17 10.71
CA GLN A 96 2.78 25.06 10.76
C GLN A 96 2.41 26.50 10.38
N ASP A 97 1.54 26.69 9.40
CA ASP A 97 1.10 28.02 8.98
C ASP A 97 0.25 28.69 10.06
N ASP A 98 -0.76 27.99 10.60
CA ASP A 98 -1.62 28.50 11.69
C ASP A 98 -0.80 28.74 12.97
N GLY A 99 0.19 27.88 13.25
CA GLY A 99 1.04 27.98 14.42
C GLY A 99 1.98 29.21 14.43
N LYS A 100 2.30 29.78 13.26
CA LYS A 100 3.19 30.96 13.16
C LYS A 100 2.58 32.18 13.83
N ASP A 101 1.30 32.45 13.55
CA ASP A 101 0.61 33.62 14.06
C ASP A 101 0.40 33.52 15.57
N VAL A 102 -0.04 32.36 16.05
CA VAL A 102 -0.17 32.09 17.49
C VAL A 102 1.18 32.23 18.21
N SER A 103 2.27 31.74 17.60
CA SER A 103 3.62 31.89 18.18
C SER A 103 4.04 33.36 18.29
N LYS A 104 3.71 34.18 17.29
CA LYS A 104 4.01 35.61 17.28
C LYS A 104 3.22 36.36 18.34
N GLU A 105 1.92 36.12 18.42
CA GLU A 105 1.04 36.71 19.44
C GLU A 105 1.48 36.34 20.86
N LEU A 106 1.82 35.07 21.09
CA LEU A 106 2.29 34.60 22.39
C LEU A 106 3.59 35.29 22.82
N LYS A 107 4.54 35.49 21.89
CA LYS A 107 5.78 36.25 22.16
C LYS A 107 5.48 37.69 22.54
N GLN A 108 4.59 38.36 21.80
CA GLN A 108 4.22 39.75 22.07
C GLN A 108 3.50 39.88 23.42
N CYS A 109 2.56 38.99 23.73
CA CYS A 109 1.87 38.93 25.01
C CYS A 109 2.86 38.75 26.18
N ARG A 110 3.85 37.87 26.03
CA ARG A 110 4.91 37.69 27.06
C ARG A 110 5.73 38.96 27.31
N VAL A 111 6.05 39.71 26.25
CA VAL A 111 6.76 41.00 26.40
C VAL A 111 5.87 42.00 27.15
N GLN A 112 4.60 42.11 26.79
CA GLN A 112 3.66 42.99 27.48
C GLN A 112 3.52 42.61 28.95
N GLN A 113 3.37 41.32 29.27
CA GLN A 113 3.28 40.83 30.64
C GLN A 113 4.53 41.18 31.46
N ARG A 114 5.72 41.02 30.88
CA ARG A 114 6.98 41.42 31.53
C ARG A 114 7.04 42.93 31.78
N ASN A 115 6.62 43.74 30.81
CA ASN A 115 6.59 45.19 30.95
C ASN A 115 5.63 45.61 32.07
N ILE A 116 4.42 45.03 32.10
CA ILE A 116 3.43 45.27 33.16
C ILE A 116 4.00 44.90 34.53
N ALA A 117 4.59 43.71 34.67
CA ALA A 117 5.21 43.28 35.92
C ALA A 117 6.33 44.24 36.37
N THR A 118 7.14 44.72 35.43
CA THR A 118 8.20 45.71 35.72
C THR A 118 7.60 47.05 36.16
N THR A 119 6.55 47.52 35.51
CA THR A 119 5.86 48.76 35.87
C THR A 119 5.24 48.65 37.26
N ILE A 120 4.59 47.54 37.57
CA ILE A 120 4.04 47.28 38.91
C ILE A 120 5.17 47.37 39.94
N ASP A 121 6.28 46.67 39.73
CA ASP A 121 7.43 46.71 40.63
C ASP A 121 7.93 48.13 40.85
N LYS A 122 8.13 48.91 39.78
CA LYS A 122 8.56 50.31 39.89
C LYS A 122 7.57 51.21 40.62
N LEU A 123 6.27 51.07 40.35
CA LEU A 123 5.23 51.82 41.07
C LEU A 123 5.18 51.44 42.55
N THR A 124 5.34 50.15 42.87
CA THR A 124 5.45 49.68 44.25
C THR A 124 6.62 50.32 44.98
N HIS A 125 7.77 50.51 44.33
CA HIS A 125 8.90 51.24 44.91
C HIS A 125 8.63 52.74 45.12
N CYS A 126 7.74 53.35 44.33
CA CYS A 126 7.37 54.76 44.47
C CYS A 126 6.33 55.01 45.58
N LEU A 127 5.54 54.01 45.97
CA LEU A 127 4.49 54.15 46.99
C LEU A 127 4.99 54.76 48.31
N PRO A 128 6.10 54.28 48.94
CA PRO A 128 6.58 54.85 50.20
C PRO A 128 6.99 56.32 50.09
N VAL A 129 7.53 56.71 48.93
CA VAL A 129 7.94 58.11 48.67
C VAL A 129 6.71 59.01 48.61
N LEU A 130 5.65 58.56 47.92
CA LEU A 130 4.38 59.29 47.83
C LEU A 130 3.69 59.39 49.19
N GLU A 131 3.68 58.31 49.98
CA GLU A 131 3.15 58.32 51.35
C GLU A 131 3.91 59.31 52.23
N MET A 132 5.25 59.30 52.17
CA MET A 132 6.08 60.20 52.96
C MET A 132 5.91 61.67 52.53
N TYR A 133 5.79 61.93 51.23
CA TYR A 133 5.47 63.26 50.70
C TYR A 133 4.11 63.77 51.19
N SER A 134 3.07 62.91 51.19
CA SER A 134 1.75 63.27 51.71
C SER A 134 1.81 63.66 53.18
N ARG A 135 2.53 62.87 54.01
CA ARG A 135 2.74 63.18 55.43
C ARG A 135 3.46 64.52 55.63
N LEU A 136 4.49 64.80 54.83
CA LEU A 136 5.20 66.08 54.89
C LEU A 136 4.28 67.26 54.56
N GLN A 137 3.45 67.14 53.50
CA GLN A 137 2.49 68.18 53.14
C GLN A 137 1.48 68.46 54.26
N GLU A 138 1.00 67.43 54.95
CA GLU A 138 0.09 67.58 56.10
C GLU A 138 0.77 68.32 57.26
N GLN A 139 2.01 67.97 57.59
CA GLN A 139 2.80 68.67 58.61
C GLN A 139 2.98 70.15 58.28
N MET A 140 3.39 70.46 57.06
CA MET A 140 3.57 71.85 56.60
C MET A 140 2.28 72.67 56.69
N LYS A 141 1.12 72.09 56.34
CA LYS A 141 -0.18 72.77 56.44
C LYS A 141 -0.60 73.00 57.89
N ALA A 142 -0.23 72.11 58.80
CA ALA A 142 -0.55 72.22 60.23
C ALA A 142 0.28 73.29 60.97
N ARG A 143 1.19 74.03 60.29
CA ARG A 143 2.12 75.01 60.88
C ARG A 143 2.86 74.47 62.13
N ARG A 144 3.38 73.25 62.03
CA ARG A 144 4.46 72.73 62.87
C ARG A 144 5.55 72.16 61.99
#